data_AF-A0A951A6H9-F1
#
_entry.id   AF-A0A951A6H9-F1
#
_cell.length_a   1.000
_cell.length_b   1.000
_cell.length_c   1.000
_cell.angle_alpha   90.00
_cell.angle_beta   90.00
_cell.angle_gamma   90.00
#
_symmetry.space_group_name_H-M   'P 1'
#
loop_
_entity.id
_entity.type
_entity.pdbx_description
1 polymer ?
#
loop_
_entity_poly.entity_id
_entity_poly.type
_entity_poly.pdbx_seq_one_letter_code
_entity_poly.pdbx_strand_id
1 'polypeptide(L)'
;MALPVEDPQLRIDALAYVIRLYDELTEENGAPTLGTQNQAVDFILAGPELRRAVAAWAAGETINEATTAPPRRLPQDALYDRVSAFMQSIMEPPVFIPGAPKGR
;
A
#
# COMPACT_ATOMS: atom_id res chain seq x y z
N MET A 1 10.40 -8.22 28.03
CA MET A 1 9.88 -7.33 26.98
C MET A 1 10.49 -7.80 25.67
N ALA A 2 9.72 -8.46 24.81
CA ALA A 2 10.20 -8.88 23.50
C ALA A 2 10.08 -7.67 22.56
N LEU A 3 11.19 -7.27 21.93
CA LEU A 3 11.14 -6.34 20.81
C LEU A 3 10.19 -6.94 19.77
N PRO A 4 9.30 -6.16 19.14
CA PRO A 4 8.54 -6.67 18.01
C PRO A 4 9.58 -7.03 16.96
N VAL A 5 9.81 -8.33 16.74
CA VAL A 5 10.56 -8.80 15.59
C VAL A 5 9.85 -8.21 14.38
N GLU A 6 10.48 -7.24 13.70
CA GLU A 6 10.04 -6.85 12.37
C GLU A 6 9.98 -8.14 11.58
N ASP A 7 8.78 -8.53 11.16
CA ASP A 7 8.60 -9.68 10.29
C ASP A 7 8.99 -9.23 8.88
N PRO A 8 10.17 -9.63 8.38
CA PRO A 8 10.64 -9.17 7.07
C PRO A 8 9.72 -9.69 5.96
N GLN A 9 9.05 -10.83 6.18
CA GLN A 9 8.09 -11.37 5.22
C GLN A 9 6.88 -10.46 5.11
N LEU A 10 6.33 -10.01 6.24
CA LEU A 10 5.18 -9.10 6.24
C LEU A 10 5.50 -7.75 5.56
N ARG A 11 6.73 -7.27 5.67
CA ARG A 11 7.18 -6.05 4.95
C ARG A 11 7.23 -6.29 3.44
N ILE A 12 7.70 -7.46 3.00
CA ILE A 12 7.70 -7.86 1.58
C ILE A 12 6.27 -7.99 1.05
N ASP A 13 5.39 -8.65 1.81
CA ASP A 13 3.98 -8.83 1.46
C ASP A 13 3.25 -7.47 1.36
N ALA A 14 3.51 -6.57 2.30
CA ALA A 14 2.97 -5.21 2.26
C ALA A 14 3.46 -4.43 1.04
N LEU A 15 4.74 -4.56 0.68
CA LEU A 15 5.30 -3.93 -0.51
C LEU A 15 4.65 -4.48 -1.79
N ALA A 16 4.52 -5.79 -1.91
CA ALA A 16 3.87 -6.43 -3.05
C ALA A 16 2.41 -5.98 -3.20
N TYR A 17 1.69 -5.86 -2.07
CA TYR A 17 0.34 -5.32 -2.05
C TYR A 17 0.27 -3.87 -2.55
N VAL A 18 1.16 -3.00 -2.05
CA VAL A 18 1.23 -1.58 -2.43
C VAL A 18 1.54 -1.40 -3.92
N ILE A 19 2.47 -2.18 -4.47
CA ILE A 19 2.80 -2.12 -5.90
C ILE A 19 1.58 -2.49 -6.74
N ARG A 20 0.90 -3.59 -6.42
CA ARG A 20 -0.28 -4.01 -7.16
C ARG A 20 -1.42 -3.01 -7.05
N LEU A 21 -1.62 -2.43 -5.87
CA LEU A 21 -2.64 -1.41 -5.67
C LEU A 21 -2.32 -0.13 -6.46
N TYR A 22 -1.05 0.24 -6.55
CA TYR A 22 -0.63 1.38 -7.37
C TYR A 22 -0.95 1.17 -8.85
N ASP A 23 -0.59 0.01 -9.41
CA ASP A 23 -0.89 -0.33 -10.81
C ASP A 23 -2.41 -0.23 -11.10
N GLU A 24 -3.25 -0.64 -10.14
CA GLU A 24 -4.71 -0.52 -10.28
C GLU A 24 -5.23 0.91 -10.18
N LEU A 25 -4.60 1.76 -9.35
CA LEU A 25 -5.03 3.14 -9.13
C LEU A 25 -4.60 4.09 -10.25
N THR A 26 -3.44 3.85 -10.86
CA THR A 26 -2.88 4.74 -11.88
C THR A 26 -3.15 4.26 -13.31
N GLU A 27 -3.54 3.00 -13.49
CA GLU A 27 -3.57 2.31 -14.79
C GLU A 27 -2.20 2.33 -15.51
N GLU A 28 -1.13 2.74 -14.82
CA GLU A 28 0.25 2.72 -15.30
C GLU A 28 0.93 1.44 -14.82
N ASN A 29 1.64 0.73 -15.71
CA ASN A 29 2.45 -0.44 -15.33
C ASN A 29 3.78 0.04 -14.70
N GLY A 30 3.74 0.48 -13.45
CA GLY A 30 4.89 1.13 -12.81
C GLY A 30 4.83 1.05 -11.29
N ALA A 31 5.99 1.04 -10.64
CA ALA A 31 6.03 1.08 -9.19
C ALA A 31 5.81 2.53 -8.68
N PRO A 32 5.17 2.71 -7.50
CA PRO A 32 5.12 4.01 -6.85
C PRO A 32 6.54 4.54 -6.59
N THR A 33 6.70 5.85 -6.34
CA THR A 33 8.00 6.38 -5.90
C THR A 33 8.47 5.71 -4.60
N LEU A 34 9.78 5.64 -4.35
CA LEU A 34 10.33 5.04 -3.12
C LEU A 34 9.75 5.68 -1.84
N GLY A 35 9.50 7.01 -1.87
CA GLY A 35 8.87 7.72 -0.76
C GLY A 35 7.43 7.22 -0.51
N THR A 36 6.63 7.14 -1.57
CA THR A 36 5.26 6.62 -1.53
C THR A 36 5.21 5.16 -1.05
N GLN A 37 6.12 4.31 -1.54
CA GLN A 37 6.25 2.92 -1.12
C GLN A 37 6.49 2.80 0.39
N ASN A 38 7.50 3.53 0.90
CA ASN A 38 7.84 3.48 2.32
C ASN A 38 6.69 3.96 3.21
N GLN A 39 6.04 5.07 2.83
CA GLN A 39 4.91 5.60 3.60
C GLN A 39 3.72 4.64 3.63
N ALA A 40 3.39 3.99 2.50
CA ALA A 40 2.29 3.04 2.42
C ALA A 40 2.59 1.73 3.20
N VAL A 41 3.82 1.22 3.10
CA VAL A 41 4.25 0.05 3.87
C VAL A 41 4.23 0.36 5.37
N ASP A 42 4.76 1.51 5.79
CA ASP A 42 4.75 1.91 7.20
C ASP A 42 3.32 2.11 7.73
N PHE A 43 2.40 2.61 6.90
CA PHE A 43 0.98 2.72 7.25
C PHE A 43 0.33 1.34 7.50
N ILE A 44 0.56 0.38 6.60
CA ILE A 44 0.09 -1.01 6.77
C ILE A 44 0.70 -1.61 8.04
N LEU A 45 2.00 -1.44 8.22
CA LEU A 45 2.71 -1.95 9.39
C LEU A 45 2.32 -1.20 10.66
N ALA A 46 1.73 0.00 10.64
CA ALA A 46 1.24 0.63 11.87
C ALA A 46 -0.06 0.00 12.38
N GLY A 47 -0.88 -0.58 11.50
CA GLY A 47 -2.22 -1.10 11.82
C GLY A 47 -2.25 -2.62 12.05
N PRO A 48 -2.55 -3.14 13.25
CA PRO A 48 -2.60 -4.59 13.49
C PRO A 48 -3.64 -5.32 12.64
N GLU A 49 -4.75 -4.65 12.31
CA GLU A 49 -5.77 -5.19 11.38
C GLU A 49 -5.26 -5.24 9.94
N LEU A 50 -4.54 -4.21 9.49
CA LEU A 50 -3.95 -4.14 8.16
C LEU A 50 -2.86 -5.18 7.98
N ARG A 51 -2.00 -5.36 8.98
CA ARG A 51 -1.00 -6.44 9.01
C ARG A 51 -1.64 -7.81 8.79
N ARG A 52 -2.73 -8.10 9.52
CA ARG A 52 -3.42 -9.40 9.40
C ARG A 52 -4.08 -9.56 8.04
N ALA A 53 -4.70 -8.51 7.52
CA ALA A 53 -5.34 -8.55 6.21
C ALA A 53 -4.33 -8.75 5.08
N VAL A 54 -3.18 -8.07 5.12
CA VAL A 54 -2.09 -8.28 4.16
C VAL A 54 -1.50 -9.69 4.26
N ALA A 55 -1.28 -10.21 5.47
CA ALA A 55 -0.81 -11.59 5.63
C ALA A 55 -1.82 -12.61 5.07
N ALA A 56 -3.12 -12.38 5.27
CA ALA A 56 -4.18 -13.24 4.72
C ALA A 56 -4.24 -13.16 3.19
N TRP A 57 -4.10 -11.96 2.63
CA TRP A 57 -4.00 -11.74 1.18
C TRP A 57 -2.78 -12.48 0.59
N ALA A 58 -1.60 -12.31 1.19
CA ALA A 58 -0.36 -12.93 0.73
C ALA A 58 -0.44 -14.46 0.75
N ALA A 59 -1.01 -15.02 1.82
CA ALA A 59 -1.27 -16.47 1.91
C ALA A 59 -2.20 -16.97 0.79
N GLY A 60 -3.20 -16.17 0.39
CA GLY A 60 -4.07 -16.45 -0.75
C GLY A 60 -3.37 -16.32 -2.11
N GLU A 61 -2.40 -15.41 -2.23
CA GLU A 61 -1.63 -15.20 -3.46
C GLU A 61 -0.55 -16.25 -3.69
N THR A 62 0.13 -16.73 -2.65
CA THR A 62 1.05 -17.88 -2.79
C THR A 62 0.34 -19.11 -3.36
N ILE A 63 -0.95 -19.29 -3.04
CA ILE A 63 -1.78 -20.36 -3.61
C ILE A 63 -2.10 -20.07 -5.10
N ASN A 64 -2.19 -18.81 -5.51
CA ASN A 64 -2.43 -18.40 -6.89
C ASN A 64 -1.17 -18.35 -7.77
N GLU A 65 0.03 -18.13 -7.24
CA GLU A 65 1.27 -18.18 -8.06
C GLU A 65 1.52 -19.58 -8.65
N ALA A 66 0.93 -20.63 -8.06
CA ALA A 66 0.93 -21.98 -8.63
C ALA A 66 0.06 -22.13 -9.90
N THR A 67 -0.69 -21.09 -10.30
CA THR A 67 -1.43 -21.03 -11.56
C THR A 67 -0.81 -20.00 -12.51
N THR A 68 -0.69 -20.34 -13.80
CA THR A 68 -0.24 -19.43 -14.87
C THR A 68 -1.30 -18.39 -15.26
N ALA A 69 -2.25 -18.10 -14.37
CA ALA A 69 -3.33 -17.16 -14.65
C ALA A 69 -2.80 -15.72 -14.55
N PRO A 70 -3.32 -14.77 -15.34
CA PRO A 70 -2.94 -13.37 -15.21
C PRO A 70 -3.19 -12.85 -13.78
N PRO A 71 -2.43 -11.84 -13.34
CA PRO A 71 -2.56 -11.26 -12.00
C PRO A 71 -4.02 -10.87 -11.74
N ARG A 72 -4.59 -11.38 -10.65
CA ARG A 72 -5.98 -11.05 -10.30
C ARG A 72 -6.01 -9.65 -9.69
N ARG A 73 -7.06 -8.91 -10.04
CA ARG A 73 -7.44 -7.67 -9.36
C ARG A 73 -7.49 -7.91 -7.85
N LEU A 74 -7.05 -6.93 -7.08
CA LEU A 74 -7.18 -6.94 -5.64
C LEU A 74 -8.66 -7.04 -5.25
N PRO A 75 -9.01 -7.82 -4.21
CA PRO A 75 -10.36 -7.83 -3.68
C PRO A 75 -10.76 -6.43 -3.23
N GLN A 76 -11.94 -5.96 -3.62
CA GLN A 76 -12.52 -4.71 -3.09
C GLN A 76 -13.07 -4.97 -1.69
N ASP A 77 -12.17 -4.99 -0.71
CA ASP A 77 -12.47 -5.18 0.70
C ASP A 77 -12.00 -3.98 1.55
N ALA A 78 -12.18 -4.09 2.87
CA ALA A 78 -11.79 -3.01 3.78
C ALA A 78 -10.28 -2.71 3.79
N LEU A 79 -9.42 -3.68 3.39
CA LEU A 79 -7.99 -3.43 3.23
C LEU A 79 -7.75 -2.58 1.97
N TYR A 80 -8.41 -2.94 0.86
CA TYR A 80 -8.37 -2.15 -0.37
C TYR A 80 -8.84 -0.71 -0.15
N ASP A 81 -10.01 -0.51 0.45
CA ASP A 81 -10.58 0.82 0.67
C ASP A 81 -9.66 1.70 1.53
N ARG A 82 -9.09 1.13 2.59
CA ARG A 82 -8.28 1.90 3.55
C ARG A 82 -6.90 2.24 3.01
N VAL A 83 -6.23 1.31 2.34
CA VAL A 83 -4.91 1.54 1.76
C VAL A 83 -5.02 2.40 0.51
N SER A 84 -6.07 2.23 -0.31
CA SER A 84 -6.28 3.06 -1.50
C SER A 84 -6.56 4.52 -1.13
N ALA A 85 -7.39 4.78 -0.12
CA ALA A 85 -7.62 6.14 0.38
C ALA A 85 -6.33 6.79 0.90
N PHE A 86 -5.51 6.02 1.64
CA PHE A 86 -4.21 6.52 2.11
C PHE A 86 -3.25 6.81 0.95
N MET A 87 -3.13 5.88 -0.01
CA MET A 87 -2.28 6.03 -1.17
C MET A 87 -2.68 7.25 -2.01
N GLN A 88 -3.98 7.43 -2.27
CA GLN A 88 -4.46 8.62 -2.97
C GLN A 88 -4.06 9.91 -2.23
N SER A 89 -4.22 9.95 -0.90
CA SER A 89 -3.83 11.11 -0.09
C SER A 89 -2.33 11.44 -0.12
N ILE A 90 -1.44 10.45 -0.26
CA ILE A 90 0.02 10.70 -0.32
C ILE A 90 0.55 10.85 -1.75
N MET A 91 -0.23 10.43 -2.76
CA MET A 91 0.05 10.63 -4.18
C MET A 91 -0.47 11.97 -4.68
N GLU A 92 -1.49 12.54 -4.03
CA GLU A 92 -1.95 13.89 -4.34
C GLU A 92 -0.77 14.87 -4.19
N PRO A 93 -0.44 15.62 -5.25
CA PRO A 93 0.61 16.62 -5.15
C PRO A 93 0.20 17.64 -4.08
N PRO A 94 1.14 18.08 -3.21
CA PRO A 94 0.82 19.13 -2.25
C PRO A 94 0.34 20.34 -3.04
N VAL A 95 -0.92 20.73 -2.81
CA VAL A 95 -1.48 21.96 -3.38
C VAL A 95 -0.76 23.13 -2.73
N PHE A 96 0.39 23.50 -3.29
CA PHE A 96 1.10 24.70 -2.90
C PHE A 96 0.27 25.88 -3.41
N ILE A 97 -0.54 26.49 -2.56
CA ILE A 97 -1.26 27.73 -2.91
C ILE A 97 -0.24 28.87 -2.81
N PRO A 98 0.31 29.40 -3.92
CA PRO A 98 1.24 30.50 -3.87
C PRO A 98 0.40 31.78 -3.74
N GLY A 99 0.25 32.29 -2.52
CA GLY A 99 -0.39 33.60 -2.34
C GLY A 99 -1.22 33.81 -1.09
N ALA A 100 -0.84 33.26 0.08
CA ALA A 100 -1.33 33.85 1.32
C ALA A 100 -0.73 35.28 1.42
N PRO A 101 -1.54 36.35 1.32
CA PRO A 101 -1.00 37.70 1.47
C PRO A 101 -0.50 37.85 2.92
N LYS A 102 0.77 38.24 3.07
CA LYS A 102 1.27 38.79 4.34
C LYS A 102 0.45 40.06 4.62
N GLY A 103 -0.56 39.92 5.46
CA GLY A 103 -1.35 41.03 5.98
C GLY A 103 -0.49 41.87 6.92
N ARG A 104 -0.19 43.10 6.46
CA ARG A 104 0.26 44.33 7.13
C ARG A 104 1.09 44.22 8.41
#